data_AF-A0A5J4NWW2-F1
#
_entry.id   AF-A0A5J4NWW2-F1
#
_cell.length_a   1.000
_cell.length_b   1.000
_cell.length_c   1.000
_cell.angle_alpha   90.00
_cell.angle_beta   90.00
_cell.angle_gamma   90.00
#
_symmetry.space_group_name_H-M   'P 1'
#
loop_
_entity.id
_entity.type
_entity.pdbx_description
1 polymer ?
#
loop_
_entity_poly.entity_id
_entity_poly.type
_entity_poly.pdbx_seq_one_letter_code
_entity_poly.pdbx_strand_id
1 'polypeptide(L)'
;MSYVRLSILGISLFVPSPNWLSRLAVRNQTATMHNFSRISSLLPASLFSLILLCLQSNAEYYTAISELNKALQVGQQLAADLETYLELEEVRLDRIRRVAKRLETDGLVPKLAQDPEDFFGNPVNAYLTVRRLALNWKTDLLSLLDSHAEQNTDEQKEEGSLSVDKEELAKVRARVEEHTSMLPGDNDLSGAAEALLRLQTTYKLSAVDIANGKLINNLTCPRLTASQCLNLGQQAYELGEFARAEEWFRVAYNRLWEELAKAEELKKTGYTEHSSEKKTAEAEQDFDFAIPDEVQPTATEILDHLAYSLGRIHLTREAGIMKNSIAIEFNAEKALSDPYLHQK
;
A
#
# COMPACT_ATOMS: atom_id res chain seq x y z
N MET A 1 16.49 -67.64 -10.80
CA MET A 1 15.77 -66.47 -11.33
C MET A 1 15.34 -65.63 -10.13
N SER A 2 16.27 -64.84 -9.58
CA SER A 2 16.52 -63.43 -9.92
C SER A 2 15.75 -62.54 -8.95
N TYR A 3 16.38 -62.27 -7.80
CA TYR A 3 15.93 -61.26 -6.85
C TYR A 3 16.43 -59.90 -7.31
N VAL A 4 15.53 -58.96 -7.59
CA VAL A 4 15.90 -57.56 -7.78
C VAL A 4 15.73 -56.85 -6.44
N ARG A 5 16.86 -56.47 -5.85
CA ARG A 5 16.96 -55.67 -4.63
C ARG A 5 17.11 -54.22 -5.09
N LEU A 6 16.04 -53.41 -5.01
CA LEU A 6 16.19 -51.95 -5.08
C LEU A 6 16.05 -51.39 -3.66
N SER A 7 17.17 -50.92 -3.14
CA SER A 7 17.25 -50.20 -1.87
C SER A 7 17.21 -48.70 -2.14
N ILE A 8 16.05 -48.09 -1.96
CA ILE A 8 15.95 -46.63 -1.76
C ILE A 8 15.00 -46.43 -0.59
N LEU A 9 15.55 -45.89 0.51
CA LEU A 9 14.85 -45.38 1.70
C LEU A 9 13.98 -46.39 2.47
N GLY A 10 14.64 -47.35 3.14
CA GLY A 10 14.29 -47.71 4.52
C GLY A 10 12.98 -48.45 4.83
N ILE A 11 12.19 -48.89 3.85
CA ILE A 11 10.96 -49.65 4.11
C ILE A 11 11.09 -51.05 3.49
N SER A 12 11.25 -52.08 4.33
CA SER A 12 11.23 -53.48 3.90
C SER A 12 9.79 -53.98 3.78
N LEU A 13 9.22 -53.95 2.58
CA LEU A 13 7.96 -54.64 2.29
C LEU A 13 8.25 -56.05 1.76
N PHE A 14 7.86 -57.04 2.57
CA PHE A 14 7.93 -58.47 2.25
C PHE A 14 6.67 -58.85 1.47
N VAL A 15 6.79 -59.21 0.19
CA VAL A 15 5.66 -59.72 -0.60
C VAL A 15 5.83 -61.23 -0.78
N PRO A 16 4.91 -62.09 -0.29
CA PRO A 16 5.00 -63.53 -0.52
C PRO A 16 4.49 -63.90 -1.91
N SER A 17 5.11 -64.91 -2.52
CA SER A 17 4.80 -65.43 -3.85
C SER A 17 3.38 -66.02 -3.96
N PRO A 18 2.69 -65.88 -5.09
CA PRO A 18 1.33 -66.38 -5.26
C PRO A 18 1.35 -67.85 -5.68
N ASN A 19 1.21 -68.80 -4.76
CA ASN A 19 1.08 -70.22 -5.13
C ASN A 19 0.07 -71.04 -4.32
N TRP A 20 -0.84 -70.42 -3.56
CA TRP A 20 -1.77 -71.15 -2.66
C TRP A 20 -3.26 -70.97 -2.92
N LEU A 21 -3.68 -70.52 -4.11
CA LEU A 21 -5.11 -70.41 -4.47
C LEU A 21 -5.50 -71.27 -5.67
N SER A 22 -5.06 -72.53 -5.72
CA SER A 22 -5.51 -73.49 -6.74
C SER A 22 -6.43 -74.59 -6.23
N ARG A 23 -6.79 -74.63 -4.94
CA ARG A 23 -7.70 -75.67 -4.42
C ARG A 23 -8.58 -75.15 -3.29
N LEU A 24 -9.68 -74.50 -3.65
CA LEU A 24 -10.97 -74.66 -2.97
C LEU A 24 -12.05 -74.03 -3.83
N ALA A 25 -12.71 -74.94 -4.54
CA ALA A 25 -13.78 -74.69 -5.46
C ALA A 25 -14.94 -73.94 -4.79
N VAL A 26 -15.49 -72.99 -5.56
CA VAL A 26 -16.91 -72.95 -5.89
C VAL A 26 -17.83 -72.80 -4.68
N ARG A 27 -18.25 -71.55 -4.43
CA ARG A 27 -19.65 -71.08 -4.30
C ARG A 27 -19.64 -69.75 -3.51
N ASN A 28 -19.99 -68.65 -4.20
CA ASN A 28 -20.21 -67.28 -3.69
C ASN A 28 -19.00 -66.36 -3.40
N GLN A 29 -18.05 -66.17 -4.32
CA GLN A 29 -16.96 -65.16 -4.18
C GLN A 29 -16.60 -64.35 -5.45
N THR A 30 -17.53 -64.13 -6.38
CA THR A 30 -17.26 -63.28 -7.56
C THR A 30 -17.51 -61.79 -7.33
N ALA A 31 -18.15 -61.41 -6.22
CA ALA A 31 -18.48 -60.00 -5.93
C ALA A 31 -17.42 -59.26 -5.10
N THR A 32 -16.63 -59.96 -4.28
CA THR A 32 -15.69 -59.32 -3.33
C THR A 32 -14.29 -59.08 -3.92
N MET A 33 -13.86 -59.85 -4.92
CA MET A 33 -12.54 -59.68 -5.55
C MET A 33 -12.47 -58.56 -6.60
N HIS A 34 -13.58 -58.22 -7.26
CA HIS A 34 -13.63 -57.08 -8.18
C HIS A 34 -13.57 -55.73 -7.46
N ASN A 35 -14.08 -55.64 -6.23
CA ASN A 35 -14.03 -54.41 -5.45
C ASN A 35 -12.61 -54.17 -4.89
N PHE A 36 -11.90 -55.22 -4.45
CA PHE A 36 -10.54 -55.06 -3.89
C PHE A 36 -9.49 -54.64 -4.94
N SER A 37 -9.58 -55.14 -6.18
CA SER A 37 -8.67 -54.75 -7.28
C SER A 37 -8.97 -53.36 -7.83
N ARG A 38 -10.23 -52.91 -7.80
CA ARG A 38 -10.61 -51.52 -8.13
C ARG A 38 -10.19 -50.55 -7.03
N ILE A 39 -10.28 -50.92 -5.76
CA ILE A 39 -9.83 -50.08 -4.65
C ILE A 39 -8.30 -49.92 -4.67
N SER A 40 -7.52 -50.96 -5.03
CA SER A 40 -6.06 -50.84 -5.11
C SER A 40 -5.54 -50.02 -6.30
N SER A 41 -6.30 -49.88 -7.38
CA SER A 41 -5.94 -49.01 -8.52
C SER A 41 -6.40 -47.56 -8.34
N LEU A 42 -7.39 -47.31 -7.48
CA LEU A 42 -7.87 -45.96 -7.16
C LEU A 42 -7.01 -45.25 -6.10
N LEU A 43 -6.38 -45.98 -5.19
CA LEU A 43 -5.46 -45.43 -4.19
C LEU A 43 -4.21 -44.73 -4.77
N PRO A 44 -3.48 -45.27 -5.76
CA PRO A 44 -2.36 -44.56 -6.39
C PRO A 44 -2.84 -43.36 -7.22
N ALA A 45 -4.04 -43.42 -7.81
CA ALA A 45 -4.62 -42.30 -8.55
C ALA A 45 -5.07 -41.15 -7.62
N SER A 46 -5.63 -41.48 -6.44
CA SER A 46 -5.97 -40.48 -5.43
C SER A 46 -4.71 -39.91 -4.77
N LEU A 47 -3.68 -40.71 -4.52
CA LEU A 47 -2.37 -40.24 -4.06
C LEU A 47 -1.69 -39.36 -5.11
N PHE A 48 -1.72 -39.73 -6.39
CA PHE A 48 -1.18 -38.91 -7.48
C PHE A 48 -1.95 -37.60 -7.64
N SER A 49 -3.27 -37.63 -7.51
CA SER A 49 -4.11 -36.42 -7.47
C SER A 49 -3.76 -35.55 -6.27
N LEU A 50 -3.60 -36.12 -5.07
CA LEU A 50 -3.19 -35.38 -3.87
C LEU A 50 -1.81 -34.75 -4.03
N ILE A 51 -0.87 -35.47 -4.65
CA ILE A 51 0.48 -34.96 -4.98
C ILE A 51 0.38 -33.80 -5.97
N LEU A 52 -0.45 -33.90 -7.00
CA LEU A 52 -0.68 -32.81 -7.96
C LEU A 52 -1.29 -31.57 -7.28
N LEU A 53 -2.25 -31.75 -6.38
CA LEU A 53 -2.82 -30.64 -5.60
C LEU A 53 -1.76 -29.98 -4.69
N CYS A 54 -0.89 -30.78 -4.05
CA CYS A 54 0.22 -30.23 -3.26
C CYS A 54 1.27 -29.51 -4.10
N LEU A 55 1.52 -29.93 -5.35
CA LEU A 55 2.45 -29.24 -6.24
C LEU A 55 1.88 -27.90 -6.73
N GLN A 56 0.56 -27.83 -6.95
CA GLN A 56 -0.12 -26.58 -7.34
C GLN A 56 -0.08 -25.52 -6.23
N SER A 57 -0.34 -25.89 -4.98
CA SER A 57 -0.32 -24.93 -3.86
C SER A 57 1.08 -24.35 -3.60
N ASN A 58 2.13 -25.16 -3.78
CA ASN A 58 3.50 -24.68 -3.69
C ASN A 58 3.83 -23.71 -4.83
N ALA A 59 3.34 -23.97 -6.05
CA ALA A 59 3.57 -23.08 -7.19
C ALA A 59 2.93 -21.69 -6.98
N GLU A 60 1.73 -21.61 -6.40
CA GLU A 60 1.07 -20.34 -6.07
C GLU A 60 1.88 -19.51 -5.06
N TYR A 61 2.41 -20.16 -4.00
CA TYR A 61 3.27 -19.48 -3.02
C TYR A 61 4.55 -18.90 -3.64
N TYR A 62 5.26 -19.69 -4.46
CA TYR A 62 6.47 -19.20 -5.14
C TYR A 62 6.16 -18.09 -6.15
N THR A 63 4.99 -18.13 -6.79
CA THR A 63 4.54 -17.09 -7.72
C THR A 63 4.25 -15.79 -6.97
N ALA A 64 3.50 -15.84 -5.87
CA ALA A 64 3.19 -14.67 -5.05
C ALA A 64 4.46 -13.98 -4.49
N ILE A 65 5.44 -14.76 -4.03
CA ILE A 65 6.72 -14.20 -3.55
C ILE A 65 7.53 -13.59 -4.70
N SER A 66 7.53 -14.23 -5.86
CA SER A 66 8.20 -13.69 -7.06
C SER A 66 7.57 -12.36 -7.48
N GLU A 67 6.25 -12.27 -7.47
CA GLU A 67 5.50 -11.04 -7.78
C GLU A 67 5.77 -9.94 -6.76
N LEU A 68 5.79 -10.24 -5.47
CA LEU A 68 6.09 -9.27 -4.42
C LEU A 68 7.54 -8.76 -4.52
N ASN A 69 8.50 -9.63 -4.84
CA ASN A 69 9.87 -9.22 -5.12
C ASN A 69 9.98 -8.32 -6.35
N LYS A 70 9.22 -8.61 -7.42
CA LYS A 70 9.17 -7.75 -8.61
C LYS A 70 8.57 -6.39 -8.27
N ALA A 71 7.45 -6.36 -7.55
CA ALA A 71 6.81 -5.12 -7.12
C ALA A 71 7.76 -4.25 -6.26
N LEU A 72 8.52 -4.88 -5.35
CA LEU A 72 9.53 -4.18 -4.55
C LEU A 72 10.66 -3.60 -5.42
N GLN A 73 11.14 -4.36 -6.40
CA GLN A 73 12.16 -3.87 -7.35
C GLN A 73 11.64 -2.71 -8.20
N VAL A 74 10.39 -2.80 -8.69
CA VAL A 74 9.73 -1.71 -9.42
C VAL A 74 9.59 -0.48 -8.52
N GLY A 75 9.21 -0.64 -7.25
CA GLY A 75 9.15 0.47 -6.29
C GLY A 75 10.50 1.18 -6.12
N GLN A 76 11.61 0.43 -6.08
CA GLN A 76 12.96 1.02 -6.03
C GLN A 76 13.32 1.76 -7.32
N GLN A 77 12.97 1.20 -8.48
CA GLN A 77 13.19 1.85 -9.78
C GLN A 77 12.35 3.12 -9.92
N LEU A 78 11.09 3.07 -9.48
CA LEU A 78 10.18 4.22 -9.46
C LEU A 78 10.73 5.36 -8.61
N ALA A 79 11.29 5.06 -7.44
CA ALA A 79 11.95 6.08 -6.61
C ALA A 79 13.11 6.76 -7.35
N ALA A 80 13.94 6.00 -8.06
CA ALA A 80 15.02 6.54 -8.87
C ALA A 80 14.50 7.36 -10.07
N ASP A 81 13.47 6.88 -10.77
CA ASP A 81 12.85 7.60 -11.88
C ASP A 81 12.20 8.92 -11.40
N LEU A 82 11.55 8.92 -10.22
CA LEU A 82 10.97 10.13 -9.62
C LEU A 82 12.02 11.16 -9.24
N GLU A 83 13.19 10.74 -8.74
CA GLU A 83 14.31 11.65 -8.48
C GLU A 83 14.75 12.33 -9.79
N THR A 84 14.93 11.56 -10.87
CA THR A 84 15.28 12.13 -12.17
C THR A 84 14.20 13.05 -12.73
N TYR A 85 12.92 12.73 -12.50
CA TYR A 85 11.81 13.59 -12.89
C TYR A 85 11.84 14.93 -12.14
N LEU A 86 12.11 14.86 -10.83
CA LEU A 86 12.21 16.03 -9.97
C LEU A 86 13.37 16.93 -10.40
N GLU A 87 14.56 16.38 -10.64
CA GLU A 87 15.71 17.14 -11.15
C GLU A 87 15.38 17.89 -12.45
N LEU A 88 14.68 17.23 -13.39
CA LEU A 88 14.27 17.84 -14.66
C LEU A 88 13.24 18.96 -14.45
N GLU A 89 12.26 18.77 -13.57
CA GLU A 89 11.27 19.80 -13.23
C GLU A 89 11.90 20.98 -12.46
N GLU A 90 12.88 20.74 -11.59
CA GLU A 90 13.61 21.82 -10.92
C GLU A 90 14.36 22.69 -11.92
N VAL A 91 15.06 22.09 -12.89
CA VAL A 91 15.74 22.83 -13.97
C VAL A 91 14.75 23.67 -14.77
N ARG A 92 13.55 23.15 -15.01
CA ARG A 92 12.48 23.89 -15.70
C ARG A 92 11.94 25.04 -14.86
N LEU A 93 11.63 24.80 -13.59
CA LEU A 93 11.17 25.84 -12.66
C LEU A 93 12.22 26.95 -12.50
N ASP A 94 13.50 26.61 -12.50
CA ASP A 94 14.58 27.58 -12.46
C ASP A 94 14.66 28.43 -13.74
N ARG A 95 14.35 27.88 -14.91
CA ARG A 95 14.21 28.66 -16.15
C ARG A 95 13.08 29.67 -16.03
N ILE A 96 11.92 29.24 -15.54
CA ILE A 96 10.76 30.11 -15.31
C ILE A 96 11.10 31.20 -14.30
N ARG A 97 11.76 30.85 -13.20
CA ARG A 97 12.22 31.81 -12.17
C ARG A 97 13.19 32.84 -12.74
N ARG A 98 14.12 32.44 -13.61
CA ARG A 98 15.03 33.37 -14.30
C ARG A 98 14.26 34.35 -15.20
N VAL A 99 13.25 33.87 -15.92
CA VAL A 99 12.41 34.74 -16.77
C VAL A 99 11.55 35.67 -15.92
N ALA A 100 10.94 35.20 -14.85
CA ALA A 100 10.18 36.02 -13.91
C ALA A 100 11.05 37.14 -13.30
N LYS A 101 12.27 36.81 -12.84
CA LYS A 101 13.22 37.80 -12.32
C LYS A 101 13.67 38.79 -13.40
N ARG A 102 13.85 38.34 -14.64
CA ARG A 102 14.14 39.21 -15.77
C ARG A 102 12.99 40.19 -16.01
N LEU A 103 11.74 39.73 -16.01
CA LEU A 103 10.55 40.59 -16.15
C LEU A 103 10.47 41.64 -15.04
N GLU A 104 10.79 41.27 -13.80
CA GLU A 104 10.80 42.17 -12.66
C GLU A 104 11.92 43.23 -12.76
N THR A 105 13.12 42.83 -13.23
CA THR A 105 14.31 43.69 -13.29
C THR A 105 14.40 44.53 -14.56
N ASP A 106 13.89 44.04 -15.70
CA ASP A 106 13.89 44.73 -17.00
C ASP A 106 12.82 45.84 -17.11
N GLY A 107 12.31 46.32 -15.98
CA GLY A 107 11.69 47.65 -15.90
C GLY A 107 10.21 47.72 -16.25
N LEU A 108 9.46 46.62 -16.14
CA LEU A 108 7.99 46.68 -16.05
C LEU A 108 7.53 47.54 -14.87
N VAL A 109 8.33 47.60 -13.81
CA VAL A 109 8.17 48.52 -12.70
C VAL A 109 9.21 49.63 -12.85
N PRO A 110 8.82 50.86 -13.22
CA PRO A 110 9.74 51.98 -13.21
C PRO A 110 10.14 52.22 -11.76
N LYS A 111 11.33 51.77 -11.36
CA LYS A 111 11.89 52.04 -10.02
C LYS A 111 12.11 53.54 -9.74
N LEU A 112 11.84 54.42 -10.71
CA LEU A 112 12.19 55.84 -10.67
C LEU A 112 11.03 56.82 -10.94
N ALA A 113 9.79 56.38 -11.21
CA ALA A 113 8.67 57.31 -11.47
C ALA A 113 7.57 57.11 -10.44
N GLN A 114 7.28 58.15 -9.65
CA GLN A 114 6.12 58.18 -8.76
C GLN A 114 4.81 58.16 -9.55
N ASP A 115 4.81 58.67 -10.80
CA ASP A 115 3.65 58.69 -11.68
C ASP A 115 3.94 58.03 -13.04
N PRO A 116 3.12 57.07 -13.50
CA PRO A 116 3.28 56.41 -14.80
C PRO A 116 3.07 57.37 -15.97
N GLU A 117 2.24 58.41 -15.80
CA GLU A 117 1.91 59.38 -16.86
C GLU A 117 3.12 60.22 -17.30
N ASP A 118 3.96 60.68 -16.36
CA ASP A 118 5.18 61.44 -16.67
C ASP A 118 6.25 60.58 -17.37
N PHE A 119 6.31 59.29 -17.03
CA PHE A 119 7.24 58.36 -17.64
C PHE A 119 6.86 58.02 -19.09
N PHE A 120 5.56 57.80 -19.36
CA PHE A 120 5.04 57.52 -20.70
C PHE A 120 4.79 58.79 -21.53
N GLY A 121 4.78 59.98 -20.91
CA GLY A 121 4.77 61.26 -21.61
C GLY A 121 5.99 61.51 -22.48
N ASN A 122 7.11 60.81 -22.20
CA ASN A 122 8.26 60.76 -23.11
C ASN A 122 8.03 59.71 -24.21
N PRO A 123 7.88 60.11 -25.49
CA PRO A 123 7.59 59.19 -26.58
C PRO A 123 8.71 58.16 -26.82
N VAL A 124 9.96 58.46 -26.43
CA VAL A 124 11.08 57.51 -26.49
C VAL A 124 10.90 56.41 -25.44
N ASN A 125 10.51 56.77 -24.22
CA ASN A 125 10.24 55.80 -23.16
C ASN A 125 9.05 54.92 -23.53
N ALA A 126 7.96 55.51 -24.03
CA ALA A 126 6.78 54.76 -24.49
C ALA A 126 7.10 53.82 -25.67
N TYR A 127 7.89 54.26 -26.65
CA TYR A 127 8.32 53.40 -27.74
C TYR A 127 9.22 52.25 -27.26
N LEU A 128 10.18 52.53 -26.39
CA LEU A 128 11.10 51.51 -25.87
C LEU A 128 10.37 50.49 -24.99
N THR A 129 9.40 50.91 -24.17
CA THR A 129 8.60 49.99 -23.34
C THR A 129 7.72 49.12 -24.22
N VAL A 130 6.99 49.68 -25.20
CA VAL A 130 6.16 48.90 -26.13
C VAL A 130 7.02 47.94 -26.96
N ARG A 131 8.17 48.39 -27.48
CA ARG A 131 9.09 47.53 -28.24
C ARG A 131 9.65 46.39 -27.37
N ARG A 132 10.02 46.68 -26.12
CA ARG A 132 10.50 45.68 -25.16
C ARG A 132 9.39 44.68 -24.84
N LEU A 133 8.14 45.16 -24.69
CA LEU A 133 7.01 44.29 -24.43
C LEU A 133 6.63 43.42 -25.64
N ALA A 134 6.74 43.98 -26.84
CA ALA A 134 6.37 43.27 -28.07
C ALA A 134 7.39 42.19 -28.47
N LEU A 135 8.69 42.38 -28.16
CA LEU A 135 9.75 41.55 -28.72
C LEU A 135 10.41 40.57 -27.73
N ASN A 136 10.49 40.88 -26.43
CA ASN A 136 11.41 40.16 -25.55
C ASN A 136 10.77 39.11 -24.64
N TRP A 137 9.48 39.24 -24.29
CA TRP A 137 8.87 38.32 -23.33
C TRP A 137 7.80 37.43 -23.94
N LYS A 138 7.10 37.86 -25.00
CA LYS A 138 6.03 37.05 -25.59
C LYS A 138 6.58 35.74 -26.17
N THR A 139 7.72 35.78 -26.87
CA THR A 139 8.35 34.60 -27.46
C THR A 139 9.01 33.70 -26.41
N ASP A 140 9.69 34.29 -25.43
CA ASP A 140 10.38 33.56 -24.36
C ASP A 140 9.39 32.94 -23.36
N LEU A 141 8.29 33.62 -23.01
CA LEU A 141 7.25 33.03 -22.15
C LEU A 141 6.44 31.96 -22.87
N LEU A 142 6.02 32.20 -24.11
CA LEU A 142 5.24 31.21 -24.84
C LEU A 142 6.07 29.96 -25.12
N SER A 143 7.33 30.07 -25.52
CA SER A 143 8.20 28.89 -25.68
C SER A 143 8.45 28.12 -24.38
N LEU A 144 8.48 28.79 -23.23
CA LEU A 144 8.59 28.14 -21.91
C LEU A 144 7.27 27.56 -21.41
N LEU A 145 6.12 28.11 -21.79
CA LEU A 145 4.80 27.71 -21.31
C LEU A 145 4.13 26.68 -22.24
N ASP A 146 4.27 26.84 -23.56
CA ASP A 146 3.84 25.89 -24.60
C ASP A 146 4.60 24.56 -24.50
N SER A 147 5.67 24.49 -23.70
CA SER A 147 6.29 23.25 -23.26
C SER A 147 5.32 22.30 -22.53
N HIS A 148 4.18 22.81 -22.04
CA HIS A 148 3.17 22.07 -21.28
C HIS A 148 1.81 21.96 -21.97
N ALA A 149 1.55 22.72 -23.04
CA ALA A 149 0.31 22.59 -23.81
C ALA A 149 0.43 21.37 -24.73
N GLU A 150 -0.22 20.29 -24.31
CA GLU A 150 -0.24 19.01 -25.01
C GLU A 150 -0.70 19.10 -26.47
N GLN A 151 -0.09 18.21 -27.26
CA GLN A 151 -0.63 17.46 -28.40
C GLN A 151 -1.22 18.26 -29.57
N ASN A 152 -0.76 17.86 -30.76
CA ASN A 152 -1.22 18.28 -32.09
C ASN A 152 -0.61 19.59 -32.60
N THR A 153 0.64 19.52 -33.01
CA THR A 153 1.00 20.11 -34.30
C THR A 153 2.28 19.45 -34.79
N ASP A 154 2.12 18.65 -35.85
CA ASP A 154 3.21 18.39 -36.76
C ASP A 154 3.80 19.73 -37.22
N GLU A 155 5.10 19.75 -37.46
CA GLU A 155 5.85 20.83 -38.11
C GLU A 155 6.29 21.99 -37.21
N GLN A 156 7.46 21.86 -36.56
CA GLN A 156 8.73 22.40 -37.07
C GLN A 156 9.82 22.20 -36.00
N LYS A 157 10.88 21.48 -36.39
CA LYS A 157 12.08 21.26 -35.59
C LYS A 157 12.93 22.54 -35.58
N GLU A 158 12.94 23.26 -34.46
CA GLU A 158 14.09 24.11 -34.14
C GLU A 158 15.06 23.33 -33.24
N GLU A 159 16.19 22.96 -33.85
CA GLU A 159 17.35 22.33 -33.21
C GLU A 159 18.08 23.38 -32.37
N GLY A 160 17.93 23.31 -31.05
CA GLY A 160 18.63 24.24 -30.17
C GLY A 160 18.45 23.92 -28.70
N SER A 161 19.16 22.90 -28.22
CA SER A 161 19.38 22.57 -26.79
C SER A 161 18.15 22.28 -25.90
N LEU A 162 16.93 22.59 -26.33
CA LEU A 162 15.69 22.51 -25.54
C LEU A 162 14.85 21.26 -25.84
N SER A 163 15.10 20.60 -26.98
CA SER A 163 14.40 19.38 -27.40
C SER A 163 14.81 18.14 -26.59
N VAL A 164 16.02 18.15 -26.03
CA VAL A 164 16.59 17.04 -25.26
C VAL A 164 15.82 16.88 -23.93
N ASP A 165 15.62 17.98 -23.20
CA ASP A 165 14.90 17.97 -21.91
C ASP A 165 13.44 17.49 -22.05
N LYS A 166 12.77 17.81 -23.16
CA LYS A 166 11.36 17.43 -23.40
C LYS A 166 11.21 15.94 -23.73
N GLU A 167 12.10 15.41 -24.56
CA GLU A 167 12.08 13.99 -24.91
C GLU A 167 12.46 13.11 -23.71
N GLU A 168 13.44 13.54 -22.91
CA GLU A 168 13.83 12.86 -21.68
C GLU A 168 12.72 12.90 -20.63
N LEU A 169 12.07 14.05 -20.42
CA LEU A 169 10.94 14.16 -19.49
C LEU A 169 9.75 13.28 -19.90
N ALA A 170 9.43 13.22 -21.20
CA ALA A 170 8.36 12.36 -21.72
C ALA A 170 8.68 10.87 -21.52
N LYS A 171 9.94 10.47 -21.72
CA LYS A 171 10.40 9.09 -21.46
C LYS A 171 10.33 8.73 -19.97
N VAL A 172 10.76 9.64 -19.09
CA VAL A 172 10.70 9.43 -17.64
C VAL A 172 9.24 9.32 -17.20
N ARG A 173 8.35 10.20 -17.66
CA ARG A 173 6.91 10.14 -17.37
C ARG A 173 6.31 8.80 -17.80
N ALA A 174 6.60 8.34 -19.02
CA ALA A 174 6.11 7.05 -19.50
C ALA A 174 6.59 5.87 -18.63
N ARG A 175 7.86 5.88 -18.17
CA ARG A 175 8.36 4.86 -17.24
C ARG A 175 7.68 4.93 -15.87
N VAL A 176 7.47 6.14 -15.34
CA VAL A 176 6.75 6.35 -14.07
C VAL A 176 5.32 5.79 -14.18
N GLU A 177 4.60 6.08 -15.26
CA GLU A 177 3.25 5.55 -15.51
C GLU A 177 3.24 4.02 -15.62
N GLU A 178 4.20 3.45 -16.37
CA GLU A 178 4.35 2.00 -16.51
C GLU A 178 4.64 1.32 -15.17
N HIS A 179 5.65 1.81 -14.42
CA HIS A 179 6.02 1.26 -13.13
C HIS A 179 4.90 1.39 -12.09
N THR A 180 4.15 2.50 -12.11
CA THR A 180 2.98 2.68 -11.22
C THR A 180 1.92 1.62 -11.47
N SER A 181 1.69 1.24 -12.73
CA SER A 181 0.71 0.20 -13.07
C SER A 181 1.09 -1.21 -12.61
N MET A 182 2.37 -1.44 -12.27
CA MET A 182 2.87 -2.72 -11.77
C MET A 182 2.86 -2.83 -10.24
N LEU A 183 2.52 -1.75 -9.52
CA LEU A 183 2.39 -1.77 -8.07
C LEU A 183 1.08 -2.48 -7.65
N PRO A 184 1.05 -3.10 -6.46
CA PRO A 184 -0.16 -3.72 -5.93
C PRO A 184 -1.30 -2.71 -5.77
N GLY A 185 -2.52 -3.14 -6.10
CA GLY A 185 -3.73 -2.32 -5.96
C GLY A 185 -4.61 -2.75 -4.78
N ASP A 186 -5.81 -2.16 -4.70
CA ASP A 186 -6.78 -2.43 -3.62
C ASP A 186 -7.18 -3.91 -3.55
N ASN A 187 -7.25 -4.60 -4.69
CA ASN A 187 -7.56 -6.03 -4.74
C ASN A 187 -6.47 -6.88 -4.08
N ASP A 188 -5.20 -6.52 -4.29
CA ASP A 188 -4.07 -7.23 -3.68
C ASP A 188 -4.03 -6.98 -2.17
N LEU A 189 -4.36 -5.75 -1.74
CA LEU A 189 -4.50 -5.39 -0.33
C LEU A 189 -5.61 -6.20 0.35
N SER A 190 -6.81 -6.26 -0.27
CA SER A 190 -7.93 -7.05 0.24
C SER A 190 -7.59 -8.55 0.29
N GLY A 191 -6.93 -9.08 -0.75
CA GLY A 191 -6.46 -10.46 -0.77
C GLY A 191 -5.43 -10.77 0.32
N ALA A 192 -4.50 -9.85 0.59
CA ALA A 192 -3.52 -9.98 1.68
C ALA A 192 -4.20 -9.93 3.06
N ALA A 193 -5.18 -9.04 3.25
CA ALA A 193 -5.98 -8.96 4.47
C ALA A 193 -6.77 -10.26 4.70
N GLU A 194 -7.44 -10.79 3.67
CA GLU A 194 -8.14 -12.08 3.75
C GLU A 194 -7.18 -13.24 4.09
N ALA A 195 -6.00 -13.28 3.46
CA ALA A 195 -5.00 -14.29 3.77
C ALA A 195 -4.54 -14.23 5.24
N LEU A 196 -4.35 -13.02 5.79
CA LEU A 196 -3.99 -12.83 7.20
C LEU A 196 -5.14 -13.27 8.13
N LEU A 197 -6.37 -12.88 7.83
CA LEU A 197 -7.57 -13.30 8.57
C LEU A 197 -7.76 -14.83 8.52
N ARG A 198 -7.42 -15.47 7.39
CA ARG A 198 -7.43 -16.92 7.27
C ARG A 198 -6.38 -17.58 8.16
N LEU A 199 -5.17 -17.02 8.23
CA LEU A 199 -4.12 -17.49 9.14
C LEU A 199 -4.55 -17.34 10.61
N GLN A 200 -5.16 -16.21 10.96
CA GLN A 200 -5.71 -15.97 12.29
C GLN A 200 -6.65 -17.12 12.71
N THR A 201 -7.56 -17.51 11.82
CA THR A 201 -8.53 -18.58 12.10
C THR A 201 -7.89 -19.96 12.11
N THR A 202 -7.02 -20.24 11.15
CA THR A 202 -6.36 -21.56 11.01
C THR A 202 -5.50 -21.89 12.23
N TYR A 203 -4.78 -20.89 12.75
CA TYR A 203 -3.86 -21.04 13.89
C TYR A 203 -4.42 -20.52 15.21
N LYS A 204 -5.67 -20.04 15.24
CA LYS A 204 -6.33 -19.47 16.42
C LYS A 204 -5.50 -18.37 17.09
N LEU A 205 -4.94 -17.49 16.27
CA LEU A 205 -4.16 -16.34 16.74
C LEU A 205 -5.12 -15.25 17.26
N SER A 206 -4.74 -14.54 18.32
CA SER A 206 -5.49 -13.36 18.77
C SER A 206 -5.17 -12.16 17.87
N ALA A 207 -6.18 -11.34 17.58
CA ALA A 207 -5.97 -10.07 16.88
C ALA A 207 -5.01 -9.15 17.64
N VAL A 208 -5.05 -9.17 18.98
CA VAL A 208 -4.14 -8.40 19.85
C VAL A 208 -2.70 -8.84 19.64
N ASP A 209 -2.44 -10.15 19.58
CA ASP A 209 -1.10 -10.70 19.40
C ASP A 209 -0.56 -10.37 18.00
N ILE A 210 -1.39 -10.50 16.96
CA ILE A 210 -1.03 -10.11 15.60
C ILE A 210 -0.71 -8.62 15.54
N ALA A 211 -1.58 -7.76 16.06
CA ALA A 211 -1.39 -6.30 16.03
C ALA A 211 -0.18 -5.83 16.83
N ASN A 212 0.24 -6.60 17.84
CA ASN A 212 1.44 -6.33 18.64
C ASN A 212 2.71 -6.98 18.08
N GLY A 213 2.61 -7.65 16.93
CA GLY A 213 3.74 -8.27 16.27
C GLY A 213 4.22 -9.58 16.90
N LYS A 214 3.38 -10.24 17.71
CA LYS A 214 3.70 -11.42 18.51
C LYS A 214 2.99 -12.66 17.97
N LEU A 215 3.36 -13.14 16.78
CA LEU A 215 2.69 -14.31 16.19
C LEU A 215 3.17 -15.64 16.79
N ILE A 216 4.48 -15.84 16.89
CA ILE A 216 5.10 -17.08 17.38
C ILE A 216 6.34 -16.69 18.18
N ASN A 217 6.71 -17.45 19.22
CA ASN A 217 7.83 -17.16 20.14
C ASN A 217 9.18 -16.80 19.49
N ASN A 218 9.38 -17.10 18.20
CA ASN A 218 10.61 -16.81 17.44
C ASN A 218 10.38 -15.91 16.21
N LEU A 219 9.17 -15.38 16.01
CA LEU A 219 8.82 -14.52 14.88
C LEU A 219 8.20 -13.23 15.42
N THR A 220 9.01 -12.18 15.40
CA THR A 220 8.57 -10.80 15.66
C THR A 220 8.28 -10.13 14.33
N CYS A 221 7.13 -9.47 14.22
CA CYS A 221 6.83 -8.62 13.08
C CYS A 221 6.51 -7.19 13.55
N PRO A 222 6.46 -6.21 12.63
CA PRO A 222 6.05 -4.86 12.94
C PRO A 222 4.68 -4.82 13.62
N ARG A 223 4.47 -3.80 14.44
CA ARG A 223 3.17 -3.53 15.04
C ARG A 223 2.25 -2.86 14.02
N LEU A 224 0.99 -3.24 14.03
CA LEU A 224 -0.03 -2.63 13.17
C LEU A 224 -0.53 -1.32 13.77
N THR A 225 -0.77 -0.30 12.95
CA THR A 225 -1.38 0.97 13.39
C THR A 225 -2.87 0.82 13.68
N ALA A 226 -3.49 1.84 14.29
CA ALA A 226 -4.95 1.87 14.48
C ALA A 226 -5.72 1.77 13.15
N SER A 227 -5.28 2.48 12.11
CA SER A 227 -5.87 2.45 10.76
C SER A 227 -5.81 1.06 10.13
N GLN A 228 -4.66 0.40 10.18
CA GLN A 228 -4.46 -0.95 9.66
C GLN A 228 -5.34 -1.98 10.39
N CYS A 229 -5.50 -1.84 11.71
CA CYS A 229 -6.40 -2.68 12.49
C CYS A 229 -7.88 -2.45 12.13
N LEU A 230 -8.27 -1.20 11.83
CA LEU A 230 -9.62 -0.89 11.37
C LEU A 230 -9.91 -1.54 10.01
N ASN A 231 -8.98 -1.45 9.06
CA ASN A 231 -9.11 -2.07 7.73
C ASN A 231 -9.30 -3.60 7.82
N LEU A 232 -8.54 -4.28 8.70
CA LEU A 232 -8.71 -5.71 8.95
C LEU A 232 -10.09 -6.04 9.54
N GLY A 233 -10.61 -5.17 10.42
CA GLY A 233 -11.96 -5.31 10.97
C GLY A 233 -13.05 -5.14 9.90
N GLN A 234 -12.88 -4.17 9.00
CA GLN A 234 -13.80 -3.95 7.87
C GLN A 234 -13.79 -5.15 6.90
N GLN A 235 -12.61 -5.66 6.55
CA GLN A 235 -12.49 -6.86 5.71
C GLN A 235 -13.19 -8.08 6.36
N ALA A 236 -12.96 -8.31 7.66
CA ALA A 236 -13.65 -9.38 8.39
C ALA A 236 -15.17 -9.18 8.42
N TYR A 237 -15.62 -7.92 8.50
CA TYR A 237 -17.04 -7.58 8.46
C TYR A 237 -17.67 -7.92 7.10
N GLU A 238 -16.99 -7.57 6.00
CA GLU A 238 -17.43 -7.86 4.63
C GLU A 238 -17.50 -9.36 4.34
N LEU A 239 -16.58 -10.14 4.91
CA LEU A 239 -16.61 -11.61 4.86
C LEU A 239 -17.77 -12.23 5.68
N GLY A 240 -18.53 -11.41 6.42
CA GLY A 240 -19.65 -11.85 7.26
C GLY A 240 -19.22 -12.40 8.62
N GLU A 241 -17.96 -12.16 9.02
CA GLU A 241 -17.33 -12.75 10.19
C GLU A 241 -17.37 -11.77 11.35
N PHE A 242 -18.60 -11.42 11.76
CA PHE A 242 -18.86 -10.31 12.68
C PHE A 242 -18.10 -10.42 14.01
N ALA A 243 -17.93 -11.62 14.56
CA ALA A 243 -17.17 -11.82 15.79
C ALA A 243 -15.68 -11.47 15.65
N ARG A 244 -15.08 -11.74 14.49
CA ARG A 244 -13.68 -11.36 14.23
C ARG A 244 -13.56 -9.87 13.91
N ALA A 245 -14.51 -9.33 13.16
CA ALA A 245 -14.60 -7.89 12.93
C ALA A 245 -14.65 -7.12 14.25
N GLU A 246 -15.47 -7.59 15.20
CA GLU A 246 -15.56 -7.02 16.54
C GLU A 246 -14.24 -7.07 17.31
N GLU A 247 -13.52 -8.20 17.27
CA GLU A 247 -12.20 -8.32 17.90
C GLU A 247 -11.21 -7.28 17.32
N TRP A 248 -11.16 -7.16 16.00
CA TRP A 248 -10.29 -6.19 15.32
C TRP A 248 -10.67 -4.74 15.59
N PHE A 249 -11.96 -4.39 15.63
CA PHE A 249 -12.39 -3.03 15.98
C PHE A 249 -12.02 -2.65 17.42
N ARG A 250 -12.07 -3.59 18.37
CA ARG A 250 -11.58 -3.33 19.74
C ARG A 250 -10.08 -3.05 19.76
N VAL A 251 -9.30 -3.84 19.00
CA VAL A 251 -7.85 -3.63 18.89
C VAL A 251 -7.56 -2.26 18.26
N ALA A 252 -8.27 -1.91 17.19
CA ALA A 252 -8.14 -0.61 16.53
C ALA A 252 -8.44 0.56 17.48
N TYR A 253 -9.54 0.48 18.24
CA TYR A 253 -9.92 1.50 19.22
C TYR A 253 -8.85 1.67 20.31
N ASN A 254 -8.39 0.57 20.91
CA ASN A 254 -7.35 0.65 21.94
C ASN A 254 -6.04 1.22 21.38
N ARG A 255 -5.68 0.84 20.13
CA ARG A 255 -4.47 1.32 19.48
C ARG A 255 -4.51 2.81 19.18
N LEU A 256 -5.67 3.33 18.75
CA LEU A 256 -5.88 4.75 18.52
C LEU A 256 -5.57 5.56 19.79
N TRP A 257 -6.07 5.13 20.95
CA TRP A 257 -5.81 5.81 22.21
C TRP A 257 -4.34 5.74 22.64
N GLU A 258 -3.66 4.63 22.39
CA GLU A 258 -2.22 4.52 22.63
C GLU A 258 -1.42 5.50 21.75
N GLU A 259 -1.77 5.62 20.47
CA GLU A 259 -1.14 6.53 19.51
C GLU A 259 -1.39 8.01 19.89
N LEU A 260 -2.63 8.36 20.25
CA LEU A 260 -2.97 9.70 20.72
C LEU A 260 -2.25 10.07 22.02
N ALA A 261 -2.17 9.15 22.99
CA ALA A 261 -1.45 9.37 24.23
C ALA A 261 0.05 9.60 24.00
N LYS A 262 0.67 8.79 23.14
CA LYS A 262 2.07 8.99 22.73
C LYS A 262 2.28 10.34 22.04
N ALA A 263 1.37 10.73 21.14
CA ALA A 263 1.45 12.02 20.46
C ALA A 263 1.33 13.21 21.44
N GLU A 264 0.48 13.11 22.46
CA GLU A 264 0.41 14.12 23.52
C GLU A 264 1.69 14.20 24.37
N GLU A 265 2.27 13.05 24.72
CA GLU A 265 3.53 13.00 25.47
C GLU A 265 4.68 13.62 24.65
N LEU A 266 4.74 13.35 23.35
CA LEU A 266 5.71 13.98 22.43
C LEU A 266 5.52 15.51 22.36
N LYS A 267 4.28 16.00 22.34
CA LYS A 267 3.98 17.44 22.38
C LYS A 267 4.40 18.07 23.72
N LYS A 268 4.15 17.39 24.85
CA LYS A 268 4.49 17.86 26.21
C LYS A 268 6.00 17.88 26.45
N THR A 269 6.75 16.96 25.85
CA THR A 269 8.21 16.85 26.00
C THR A 269 9.01 17.83 25.13
N GLY A 270 8.36 18.64 24.28
CA GLY A 270 8.99 19.76 23.59
C GLY A 270 10.14 19.34 22.67
N TYR A 271 9.97 18.25 21.90
CA TYR A 271 10.99 17.82 20.95
C TYR A 271 11.07 18.80 19.76
N THR A 272 12.03 19.72 19.84
CA THR A 272 12.62 20.39 18.68
C THR A 272 13.40 19.37 17.86
N GLU A 273 13.22 19.38 16.53
CA GLU A 273 13.80 18.47 15.52
C GLU A 273 15.34 18.49 15.39
N HIS A 274 16.09 18.72 16.46
CA HIS A 274 17.56 18.72 16.46
C HIS A 274 18.11 17.75 17.51
N SER A 275 17.88 16.45 17.31
CA SER A 275 18.72 15.40 17.89
C SER A 275 18.45 14.06 17.20
N SER A 276 18.75 13.98 15.92
CA SER A 276 18.67 12.74 15.13
C SER A 276 19.78 11.72 15.44
N GLU A 277 20.67 11.97 16.41
CA GLU A 277 21.88 11.14 16.59
C GLU A 277 21.95 10.31 17.88
N LYS A 278 20.86 10.19 18.65
CA LYS A 278 20.90 9.39 19.91
C LYS A 278 19.64 8.54 20.19
N LYS A 279 19.09 7.94 19.14
CA LYS A 279 18.09 6.84 19.22
C LYS A 279 18.51 5.59 18.43
N THR A 280 19.80 5.42 18.14
CA THR A 280 20.35 4.34 17.31
C THR A 280 20.68 3.04 18.08
N ALA A 281 19.86 2.62 19.05
CA ALA A 281 20.13 1.33 19.72
C ALA A 281 18.87 0.52 20.09
N GLU A 282 17.72 1.15 20.31
CA GLU A 282 16.46 0.46 20.63
C GLU A 282 15.37 0.64 19.56
N ALA A 283 15.57 1.57 18.61
CA ALA A 283 14.63 1.85 17.52
C ALA A 283 14.92 1.06 16.21
N GLU A 284 16.03 0.34 16.13
CA GLU A 284 16.46 -0.38 14.91
C GLU A 284 15.71 -1.71 14.64
N GLN A 285 14.69 -2.05 15.45
CA GLN A 285 13.87 -3.26 15.26
C GLN A 285 12.37 -3.00 15.04
N ASP A 286 11.90 -1.76 15.06
CA ASP A 286 10.58 -1.42 14.53
C ASP A 286 10.78 -0.98 13.07
N PHE A 287 10.63 -1.94 12.15
CA PHE A 287 10.43 -1.59 10.74
C PHE A 287 9.11 -0.82 10.68
N ASP A 288 9.20 0.50 10.54
CA ASP A 288 8.03 1.36 10.46
C ASP A 288 7.39 1.23 9.07
N PHE A 289 6.32 0.45 8.98
CA PHE A 289 5.46 0.36 7.80
C PHE A 289 4.30 1.37 7.86
N ALA A 290 4.38 2.40 8.72
CA ALA A 290 3.40 3.48 8.68
C ALA A 290 3.44 4.16 7.31
N ILE A 291 2.27 4.29 6.69
CA ILE A 291 2.13 5.02 5.43
C ILE A 291 2.17 6.52 5.77
N PRO A 292 3.07 7.31 5.15
CA PRO A 292 3.09 8.76 5.34
C PRO A 292 1.72 9.37 5.01
N ASP A 293 1.24 10.27 5.88
CA ASP A 293 -0.06 10.96 5.76
C ASP A 293 -1.30 10.05 5.70
N GLU A 294 -1.22 8.83 6.21
CA GLU A 294 -2.38 7.96 6.34
C GLU A 294 -3.47 8.62 7.21
N VAL A 295 -4.69 8.70 6.68
CA VAL A 295 -5.84 9.27 7.37
C VAL A 295 -6.08 8.46 8.64
N GLN A 296 -5.87 9.10 9.79
CA GLN A 296 -6.07 8.46 11.08
C GLN A 296 -7.57 8.27 11.33
N PRO A 297 -8.02 7.07 11.73
CA PRO A 297 -9.42 6.82 11.97
C PRO A 297 -9.90 7.60 13.18
N THR A 298 -11.16 8.02 13.13
CA THR A 298 -11.76 8.75 14.26
C THR A 298 -12.27 7.73 15.29
N ALA A 299 -12.25 8.07 16.58
CA ALA A 299 -12.77 7.18 17.61
C ALA A 299 -14.26 6.84 17.35
N THR A 300 -15.04 7.84 16.91
CA THR A 300 -16.45 7.70 16.53
C THR A 300 -16.66 6.72 15.36
N GLU A 301 -15.81 6.74 14.35
CA GLU A 301 -15.84 5.83 13.20
C GLU A 301 -15.62 4.38 13.62
N ILE A 302 -14.58 4.13 14.43
CA ILE A 302 -14.27 2.78 14.94
C ILE A 302 -15.44 2.28 15.81
N LEU A 303 -15.97 3.14 16.68
CA LEU A 303 -17.08 2.78 17.55
C LEU A 303 -18.37 2.47 16.78
N ASP A 304 -18.65 3.15 15.66
CA ASP A 304 -19.83 2.88 14.84
C ASP A 304 -19.74 1.51 14.17
N HIS A 305 -18.60 1.21 13.55
CA HIS A 305 -18.31 -0.12 12.99
C HIS A 305 -18.43 -1.23 14.04
N LEU A 306 -17.94 -0.97 15.25
CA LEU A 306 -18.04 -1.90 16.37
C LEU A 306 -19.48 -2.07 16.86
N ALA A 307 -20.25 -0.99 16.98
CA ALA A 307 -21.67 -1.08 17.35
C ALA A 307 -22.48 -1.88 16.32
N TYR A 308 -22.14 -1.74 15.04
CA TYR A 308 -22.79 -2.48 13.96
C TYR A 308 -22.44 -3.97 13.99
N SER A 309 -21.15 -4.32 14.18
CA SER A 309 -20.74 -5.73 14.31
C SER A 309 -21.37 -6.41 15.54
N LEU A 310 -21.40 -5.74 16.70
CA LEU A 310 -22.09 -6.24 17.90
C LEU A 310 -23.59 -6.46 17.67
N GLY A 311 -24.24 -5.56 16.94
CA GLY A 311 -25.64 -5.69 16.56
C GLY A 311 -25.90 -6.97 15.74
N ARG A 312 -24.98 -7.32 14.83
CA ARG A 312 -25.06 -8.55 14.01
C ARG A 312 -24.78 -9.82 14.81
N ILE A 313 -24.00 -9.74 15.89
CA ILE A 313 -23.74 -10.85 16.83
C ILE A 313 -24.91 -11.06 17.83
N HIS A 314 -25.97 -10.25 17.75
CA HIS A 314 -27.10 -10.22 18.69
C HIS A 314 -26.72 -9.72 20.11
N LEU A 315 -25.58 -9.04 20.26
CA LEU A 315 -25.16 -8.38 21.50
C LEU A 315 -25.74 -6.97 21.61
N THR A 316 -27.07 -6.87 21.57
CA THR A 316 -27.80 -5.59 21.45
C THR A 316 -27.59 -4.66 22.63
N ARG A 317 -27.36 -5.19 23.84
CA ARG A 317 -27.07 -4.39 25.03
C ARG A 317 -25.72 -3.68 24.90
N GLU A 318 -24.70 -4.39 24.45
CA GLU A 318 -23.36 -3.83 24.27
C GLU A 318 -23.33 -2.85 23.10
N ALA A 319 -24.01 -3.18 21.99
CA ALA A 319 -24.19 -2.24 20.88
C ALA A 319 -24.86 -0.93 21.33
N GLY A 320 -25.84 -0.99 22.25
CA GLY A 320 -26.46 0.19 22.84
C GLY A 320 -25.50 1.03 23.69
N ILE A 321 -24.59 0.38 24.44
CA ILE A 321 -23.55 1.07 25.22
C ILE A 321 -22.57 1.79 24.29
N MET A 322 -22.16 1.14 23.19
CA MET A 322 -21.25 1.74 22.22
C MET A 322 -21.88 2.96 21.54
N LYS A 323 -23.17 2.87 21.16
CA LYS A 323 -23.91 4.04 20.63
C LYS A 323 -23.98 5.21 21.60
N ASN A 324 -24.14 4.95 22.89
CA ASN A 324 -24.09 6.01 23.90
C ASN A 324 -22.68 6.60 24.02
N SER A 325 -21.64 5.78 23.88
CA SER A 325 -20.23 6.22 23.91
C SER A 325 -19.90 7.11 22.71
N ILE A 326 -20.40 6.78 21.51
CA ILE A 326 -20.31 7.62 20.31
C ILE A 326 -20.92 9.00 20.58
N ALA A 327 -22.11 9.05 21.20
CA ALA A 327 -22.76 10.31 21.52
C ALA A 327 -21.95 11.17 22.51
N ILE A 328 -21.20 10.53 23.43
CA ILE A 328 -20.32 11.23 24.37
C ILE A 328 -19.09 11.78 23.64
N GLU A 329 -18.42 10.95 22.84
CA GLU A 329 -17.23 11.36 22.08
C GLU A 329 -17.54 12.47 21.07
N PHE A 330 -18.65 12.36 20.33
CA PHE A 330 -19.09 13.40 19.40
C PHE A 330 -19.36 14.74 20.10
N ASN A 331 -19.96 14.71 21.31
CA ASN A 331 -20.17 15.91 22.10
C ASN A 331 -18.85 16.48 22.64
N ALA A 332 -17.86 15.64 22.95
CA ALA A 332 -16.54 16.06 23.41
C ALA A 332 -15.73 16.69 22.28
N GLU A 333 -15.71 16.09 21.08
CA GLU A 333 -15.08 16.65 19.89
C GLU A 333 -15.68 18.00 19.52
N LYS A 334 -17.02 18.11 19.58
CA LYS A 334 -17.72 19.37 19.35
C LYS A 334 -17.32 20.45 20.36
N ALA A 335 -17.22 20.10 21.64
CA ALA A 335 -16.80 21.01 22.70
C ALA A 335 -15.33 21.47 22.58
N LEU A 336 -14.45 20.62 22.03
CA LEU A 336 -13.06 20.96 21.72
C LEU A 336 -12.93 21.83 20.46
N SER A 337 -13.86 21.70 19.51
CA SER A 337 -13.90 22.47 18.26
C SER A 337 -14.55 23.86 18.38
N ASP A 338 -15.26 24.14 19.49
CA ASP A 338 -15.99 25.40 19.68
C ASP A 338 -15.02 26.55 20.02
N PRO A 339 -14.82 27.55 19.14
CA PRO A 339 -13.85 28.64 19.35
C PRO A 339 -14.26 29.61 20.48
N TYR A 340 -15.43 29.42 21.09
CA TYR A 340 -15.98 30.27 22.14
C TYR A 340 -15.72 29.77 23.57
N LEU A 341 -15.09 28.60 23.75
CA LEU A 341 -14.79 28.07 25.10
C LEU A 341 -13.49 28.60 25.72
N HIS A 342 -12.61 29.24 24.94
CA HIS A 342 -11.37 29.85 25.45
C HIS A 342 -11.48 31.34 25.83
N GLN A 343 -12.67 31.93 25.78
CA GLN A 343 -12.94 33.27 26.31
C GLN A 343 -13.78 33.18 27.59
N LYS A 344 -13.14 32.85 28.72
CA LYS A 344 -13.63 33.26 30.03
C LYS A 344 -12.52 33.31 31.08
#